data_AF-A0A8T4QMG3-F1
#
_entry.id   AF-A0A8T4QMG3-F1
#
_cell.length_a   1.000
_cell.length_b   1.000
_cell.length_c   1.000
_cell.angle_alpha   90.00
_cell.angle_beta   90.00
_cell.angle_gamma   90.00
#
_symmetry.space_group_name_H-M   'P 1'
#
loop_
_entity.id
_entity.type
_entity.pdbx_description
1 polymer ?
#
loop_
_entity_poly.entity_id
_entity_poly.type
_entity_poly.pdbx_seq_one_letter_code
_entity_poly.pdbx_strand_id
1 'polypeptide(L)'
;MNLSRIVSGTCSLLTAACGVEGTVNLQNPNNPLLVPRKFEIGAYTVREGYEGVFNVNGENFTISKVGQDYVLSDGSRLVFWGGLVQFYAGGLAGTKFSLEGACPSSDKVIQPLIVRDTNKGSFTVDSESFSLNKGETNELSDGSKITYLEGLSQDFAGGLHGAKLDLECH
;
A
#
# COMPACT_ATOMS: atom_id res chain seq x y z
N MET A 1 22.28 -2.98 29.51
CA MET A 1 23.58 -3.65 29.42
C MET A 1 23.72 -4.19 28.01
N ASN A 2 24.63 -3.65 27.19
CA ASN A 2 24.86 -4.12 25.82
C ASN A 2 25.83 -5.31 25.86
N LEU A 3 25.41 -6.45 25.32
CA LEU A 3 26.26 -7.61 25.08
C LEU A 3 26.63 -7.62 23.60
N SER A 4 27.84 -7.19 23.27
CA SER A 4 28.46 -7.39 21.96
C SER A 4 29.30 -8.67 21.99
N ARG A 5 29.10 -9.56 21.00
CA ARG A 5 29.91 -10.76 20.79
C ARG A 5 30.69 -10.59 19.48
N ILE A 6 32.01 -10.71 19.55
CA ILE A 6 32.88 -10.74 18.36
C ILE A 6 32.82 -12.17 17.82
N VAL A 7 32.44 -12.33 16.55
CA VAL A 7 32.47 -13.62 15.84
C VAL A 7 33.72 -13.59 14.95
N SER A 8 34.74 -14.37 15.30
CA SER A 8 35.94 -14.55 14.48
C SER A 8 35.68 -15.63 13.41
N GLY A 9 35.65 -15.23 12.15
CA GLY A 9 35.58 -16.14 11.00
C GLY A 9 36.96 -16.57 10.53
N THR A 10 37.19 -17.87 10.34
CA THR A 10 38.40 -18.42 9.69
C THR A 10 38.22 -18.45 8.17
N CYS A 11 39.15 -17.83 7.43
CA CYS A 11 39.20 -17.85 5.96
C CYS A 11 39.55 -19.24 5.40
N SER A 12 38.77 -19.74 4.44
CA SER A 12 39.17 -20.86 3.57
C SER A 12 39.62 -20.32 2.20
N LEU A 13 40.79 -20.76 1.76
CA LEU A 13 41.60 -20.23 0.64
C LEU A 13 41.04 -20.46 -0.79
N LEU A 14 39.75 -20.73 -0.98
CA LEU A 14 39.22 -21.17 -2.29
C LEU A 14 38.02 -20.41 -2.86
N THR A 15 37.52 -19.37 -2.18
CA THR A 15 36.49 -18.48 -2.74
C THR A 15 36.75 -17.05 -2.31
N ALA A 16 37.02 -16.18 -3.27
CA ALA A 16 37.13 -14.74 -3.06
C ALA A 16 35.76 -14.15 -2.70
N ALA A 17 35.41 -14.22 -1.42
CA ALA A 17 34.34 -13.44 -0.81
C ALA A 17 34.78 -13.08 0.62
N CYS A 18 35.53 -11.99 0.74
CA CYS A 18 35.80 -11.32 2.01
C CYS A 18 34.97 -10.03 2.07
N GLY A 19 34.28 -9.83 3.18
CA GLY A 19 33.61 -8.58 3.57
C GLY A 19 32.18 -8.86 4.05
N VAL A 20 31.72 -8.39 5.22
CA VAL A 20 32.19 -7.28 6.07
C VAL A 20 31.84 -7.62 7.52
N GLU A 21 32.73 -7.29 8.47
CA GLU A 21 32.39 -7.28 9.90
C GLU A 21 31.27 -6.26 10.16
N GLY A 22 30.05 -6.77 10.32
CA GLY A 22 28.93 -6.00 10.84
C GLY A 22 28.67 -6.40 12.29
N THR A 23 28.58 -5.43 13.19
CA THR A 23 27.97 -5.64 14.50
C THR A 23 26.50 -5.99 14.30
N VAL A 24 26.15 -7.28 14.38
CA VAL A 24 24.76 -7.70 14.48
C VAL A 24 24.25 -7.26 15.84
N ASN A 25 23.48 -6.18 15.88
CA ASN A 25 22.64 -5.88 17.03
C ASN A 25 21.59 -7.00 17.10
N LEU A 26 21.80 -7.95 18.01
CA LEU A 26 20.77 -8.90 18.41
C LEU A 26 19.68 -8.10 19.14
N GLN A 27 18.77 -7.51 18.38
CA GLN A 27 17.58 -6.89 18.93
C GLN A 27 16.74 -7.98 19.60
N ASN A 28 16.21 -7.61 20.76
CA ASN A 28 15.32 -8.42 21.58
C ASN A 28 14.21 -9.04 20.68
N PRO A 29 14.09 -10.38 20.57
CA PRO A 29 13.08 -11.02 19.75
C PRO A 29 11.63 -10.71 20.19
N ASN A 30 11.47 -10.10 21.37
CA ASN A 30 10.16 -9.68 21.90
C ASN A 30 9.79 -8.23 21.55
N ASN A 31 10.60 -7.53 20.75
CA ASN A 31 10.23 -6.21 20.23
C ASN A 31 10.74 -6.09 18.80
N PRO A 32 10.08 -6.73 17.82
CA PRO A 32 10.34 -6.39 16.43
C PRO A 32 10.10 -4.88 16.33
N LEU A 33 11.13 -4.12 15.95
CA LEU A 33 10.89 -2.76 15.48
C LEU A 33 9.82 -2.89 14.41
N LEU A 34 8.61 -2.43 14.72
CA LEU A 34 7.53 -2.32 13.76
C LEU A 34 7.99 -1.28 12.76
N VAL A 35 8.71 -1.72 11.73
CA VAL A 35 9.13 -0.84 10.64
C VAL A 35 7.84 -0.39 9.98
N PRO A 36 7.51 0.91 10.00
CA PRO A 36 6.30 1.40 9.37
C PRO A 36 6.31 0.98 7.90
N ARG A 37 5.23 0.34 7.45
CA ARG A 37 5.10 -0.12 6.07
C ARG A 37 4.29 0.88 5.29
N LYS A 38 4.82 1.30 4.15
CA LYS A 38 4.18 2.29 3.28
C LYS A 38 3.66 1.62 2.02
N PHE A 39 2.40 1.89 1.68
CA PHE A 39 1.72 1.40 0.50
C PHE A 39 1.20 2.58 -0.31
N GLU A 40 1.68 2.70 -1.53
CA GLU A 40 1.14 3.60 -2.54
C GLU A 40 0.06 2.84 -3.32
N ILE A 41 -1.18 3.32 -3.26
CA ILE A 41 -2.34 2.63 -3.82
C ILE A 41 -3.02 3.55 -4.83
N GLY A 42 -3.26 3.02 -6.02
CA GLY A 42 -3.94 3.74 -7.09
C GLY A 42 -4.80 2.82 -7.93
N ALA A 43 -5.53 3.41 -8.86
CA ALA A 43 -6.14 2.65 -9.94
C ALA A 43 -6.25 3.52 -11.19
N TYR A 44 -6.25 2.91 -12.36
CA TYR A 44 -6.41 3.58 -13.63
C TYR A 44 -7.20 2.70 -14.61
N THR A 45 -7.69 3.31 -15.68
CA THR A 45 -8.39 2.57 -16.74
C THR A 45 -7.70 2.83 -18.07
N VAL A 46 -7.52 1.77 -18.87
CA VAL A 46 -6.92 1.87 -20.19
C VAL A 46 -8.03 1.98 -21.23
N ARG A 47 -7.91 2.97 -22.13
CA ARG A 47 -8.96 3.38 -23.09
C ARG A 47 -9.52 2.24 -23.96
N GLU A 48 -8.72 1.23 -24.25
CA GLU A 48 -9.06 0.15 -25.19
C GLU A 48 -9.58 -1.12 -24.52
N GLY A 49 -9.50 -1.23 -23.18
CA GLY A 49 -9.74 -2.50 -22.49
C GLY A 49 -11.06 -2.62 -21.74
N TYR A 50 -11.73 -1.52 -21.37
CA TYR A 50 -12.77 -1.53 -20.33
C TYR A 50 -12.36 -2.40 -19.12
N GLU A 51 -11.07 -2.42 -18.77
CA GLU A 51 -10.54 -3.14 -17.63
C GLU A 51 -9.93 -2.12 -16.67
N GLY A 52 -10.40 -2.16 -15.42
CA GLY A 52 -9.85 -1.35 -14.34
C GLY A 52 -8.59 -2.02 -13.81
N VAL A 53 -7.48 -1.29 -13.86
CA VAL A 53 -6.20 -1.73 -13.31
C VAL A 53 -6.01 -1.08 -11.95
N PHE A 54 -5.79 -1.89 -10.93
CA PHE A 54 -5.44 -1.46 -9.60
C PHE A 54 -3.93 -1.55 -9.42
N ASN A 55 -3.34 -0.55 -8.79
CA ASN A 55 -1.91 -0.49 -8.55
C ASN A 55 -1.61 -0.45 -7.05
N VAL A 56 -0.69 -1.30 -6.60
CA VAL A 56 -0.12 -1.20 -5.25
C VAL A 56 1.39 -1.25 -5.36
N ASN A 57 2.09 -0.21 -4.89
CA ASN A 57 3.55 -0.11 -4.91
C ASN A 57 4.17 -0.37 -6.31
N GLY A 58 3.47 0.02 -7.38
CA GLY A 58 3.91 -0.21 -8.75
C GLY A 58 3.49 -1.57 -9.34
N GLU A 59 2.93 -2.49 -8.56
CA GLU A 59 2.38 -3.75 -9.04
C GLU A 59 0.96 -3.56 -9.58
N ASN A 60 0.68 -4.04 -10.79
CA ASN A 60 -0.61 -3.88 -11.48
C ASN A 60 -1.48 -5.13 -11.41
N PHE A 61 -2.74 -4.95 -11.05
CA PHE A 61 -3.72 -6.02 -10.87
C PHE A 61 -5.00 -5.71 -11.65
N THR A 62 -5.48 -6.67 -12.41
CA THR A 62 -6.77 -6.53 -13.13
C THR A 62 -7.88 -7.18 -12.31
N ILE A 63 -8.87 -6.40 -11.87
CA ILE A 63 -9.93 -6.93 -11.01
C ILE A 63 -11.10 -7.37 -11.87
N SER A 64 -11.43 -8.65 -11.80
CA SER A 64 -12.52 -9.25 -12.59
C SER A 64 -13.75 -9.61 -11.76
N LYS A 65 -13.61 -9.78 -10.44
CA LYS A 65 -14.69 -10.18 -9.54
C LYS A 65 -14.44 -9.76 -8.09
N VAL A 66 -15.53 -9.66 -7.33
CA VAL A 66 -15.49 -9.54 -5.87
C VAL A 66 -14.97 -10.84 -5.26
N GLY A 67 -14.18 -10.71 -4.18
CA GLY A 67 -13.50 -11.81 -3.50
C GLY A 67 -12.20 -12.24 -4.17
N GLN A 68 -11.77 -11.57 -5.25
CA GLN A 68 -10.46 -11.79 -5.85
C GLN A 68 -9.37 -11.25 -4.94
N ASP A 69 -8.30 -12.02 -4.77
CA ASP A 69 -7.14 -11.67 -3.97
C ASP A 69 -5.83 -11.82 -4.73
N TYR A 70 -4.82 -11.08 -4.27
CA TYR A 70 -3.47 -11.06 -4.81
C TYR A 70 -2.46 -11.03 -3.67
N VAL A 71 -1.38 -11.79 -3.80
CA VAL A 71 -0.24 -11.74 -2.89
C VAL A 71 0.77 -10.74 -3.46
N LEU A 72 1.12 -9.72 -2.68
CA LEU A 72 2.09 -8.71 -3.06
C LEU A 72 3.52 -9.24 -2.89
N SER A 73 4.51 -8.59 -3.51
CA SER A 73 5.93 -8.99 -3.40
C SER A 73 6.47 -9.02 -1.97
N ASP A 74 5.81 -8.28 -1.07
CA ASP A 74 6.19 -8.13 0.32
C ASP A 74 5.48 -9.11 1.28
N GLY A 75 4.77 -10.10 0.69
CA GLY A 75 4.06 -11.17 1.37
C GLY A 75 2.68 -10.79 1.90
N SER A 76 2.30 -9.52 1.86
CA SER A 76 0.93 -9.10 2.24
C SER A 76 -0.09 -9.48 1.16
N ARG A 77 -1.37 -9.46 1.51
CA ARG A 77 -2.46 -9.88 0.62
C ARG A 77 -3.44 -8.75 0.38
N LEU A 78 -3.66 -8.43 -0.87
CA LEU A 78 -4.71 -7.52 -1.33
C LEU A 78 -5.98 -8.31 -1.60
N VAL A 79 -7.10 -8.00 -0.94
CA VAL A 79 -8.39 -8.67 -1.13
C VAL A 79 -9.47 -7.68 -1.52
N PHE A 80 -10.19 -7.94 -2.60
CA PHE A 80 -11.28 -7.07 -3.06
C PHE A 80 -12.63 -7.52 -2.51
N TRP A 81 -13.30 -6.68 -1.73
CA TRP A 81 -14.55 -7.03 -1.03
C TRP A 81 -15.82 -6.52 -1.69
N GLY A 82 -15.73 -5.51 -2.53
CA GLY A 82 -16.92 -4.93 -3.15
C GLY A 82 -16.63 -3.68 -3.94
N GLY A 83 -17.62 -3.29 -4.75
CA GLY A 83 -17.45 -2.22 -5.72
C GLY A 83 -16.81 -2.72 -7.01
N LEU A 84 -17.39 -2.33 -8.14
CA LEU A 84 -16.67 -2.38 -9.40
C LEU A 84 -15.76 -1.17 -9.43
N VAL A 85 -14.54 -1.31 -9.94
CA VAL A 85 -13.78 -0.17 -10.46
C VAL A 85 -14.66 0.48 -11.53
N GLN A 86 -15.44 1.50 -11.17
CA GLN A 86 -16.40 2.08 -12.10
C GLN A 86 -15.64 2.92 -13.13
N PHE A 87 -15.71 2.46 -14.38
CA PHE A 87 -15.06 3.06 -15.56
C PHE A 87 -15.27 4.56 -15.72
N TYR A 88 -16.39 5.09 -15.26
CA TYR A 88 -16.74 6.50 -15.42
C TYR A 88 -16.22 7.40 -14.28
N ALA A 89 -15.67 6.81 -13.22
CA ALA A 89 -15.28 7.52 -11.99
C ALA A 89 -13.83 7.26 -11.57
N GLY A 90 -12.96 6.85 -12.49
CA GLY A 90 -11.50 6.82 -12.28
C GLY A 90 -11.06 5.86 -11.16
N GLY A 91 -11.14 4.57 -11.43
CA GLY A 91 -10.27 3.57 -10.81
C GLY A 91 -10.65 3.12 -9.40
N LEU A 92 -10.74 4.03 -8.44
CA LEU A 92 -10.92 3.69 -7.03
C LEU A 92 -12.33 3.99 -6.50
N ALA A 93 -13.07 4.89 -7.14
CA ALA A 93 -14.36 5.34 -6.62
C ALA A 93 -15.34 4.17 -6.41
N GLY A 94 -15.76 3.97 -5.16
CA GLY A 94 -16.72 2.94 -4.79
C GLY A 94 -16.14 1.53 -4.65
N THR A 95 -14.82 1.36 -4.81
CA THR A 95 -14.13 0.11 -4.49
C THR A 95 -14.00 -0.07 -2.98
N LYS A 96 -13.97 -1.32 -2.53
CA LYS A 96 -13.69 -1.71 -1.16
C LYS A 96 -12.69 -2.86 -1.21
N PHE A 97 -11.54 -2.68 -0.57
CA PHE A 97 -10.46 -3.66 -0.55
C PHE A 97 -9.85 -3.75 0.85
N SER A 98 -9.13 -4.83 1.14
CA SER A 98 -8.28 -4.93 2.31
C SER A 98 -6.84 -5.21 1.94
N LEU A 99 -5.93 -4.73 2.79
CA LEU A 99 -4.52 -5.10 2.80
C LEU A 99 -4.26 -5.93 4.08
N GLU A 100 -4.23 -7.24 3.91
CA GLU A 100 -4.07 -8.22 4.99
C GLU A 100 -2.59 -8.54 5.22
N GLY A 101 -2.18 -8.56 6.50
CA GLY A 101 -0.77 -8.72 6.89
C GLY A 101 0.14 -7.56 6.46
N ALA A 102 -0.45 -6.45 5.99
CA ALA A 102 0.24 -5.25 5.55
C ALA A 102 0.56 -4.31 6.72
N CYS A 103 -0.38 -4.10 7.66
CA CYS A 103 -0.10 -3.37 8.88
C CYS A 103 0.19 -4.32 10.04
N PRO A 104 1.11 -3.97 10.97
CA PRO A 104 1.48 -4.86 12.07
C PRO A 104 0.36 -5.08 13.10
N SER A 105 -0.52 -4.09 13.23
CA SER A 105 -1.57 -4.05 14.26
C SER A 105 -2.88 -4.70 13.81
N SER A 106 -3.21 -4.64 12.51
CA SER A 106 -4.47 -5.14 11.95
C SER A 106 -4.48 -5.13 10.42
N ASP A 107 -5.37 -5.90 9.81
CA ASP A 107 -5.67 -5.76 8.38
C ASP A 107 -6.43 -4.45 8.15
N LYS A 108 -6.08 -3.72 7.08
CA LYS A 108 -6.76 -2.45 6.75
C LYS A 108 -7.82 -2.66 5.71
N VAL A 109 -9.06 -2.32 6.03
CA VAL A 109 -10.17 -2.28 5.05
C VAL A 109 -10.39 -0.84 4.62
N ILE A 110 -10.17 -0.56 3.34
CA ILE A 110 -10.22 0.78 2.77
C ILE A 110 -11.34 0.85 1.72
N GLN A 111 -12.16 1.89 1.83
CA GLN A 111 -13.23 2.22 0.89
C GLN A 111 -13.15 3.71 0.50
N PRO A 112 -12.50 4.03 -0.63
CA PRO A 112 -12.48 5.38 -1.16
C PRO A 112 -13.78 5.71 -1.92
N LEU A 113 -14.33 6.88 -1.63
CA LEU A 113 -15.40 7.52 -2.39
C LEU A 113 -14.87 8.85 -2.93
N ILE A 114 -14.54 8.85 -4.22
CA ILE A 114 -13.90 9.98 -4.87
C ILE A 114 -14.76 10.36 -6.07
N VAL A 115 -15.24 11.60 -6.08
CA VAL A 115 -16.13 12.12 -7.12
C VAL A 115 -15.28 12.84 -8.16
N ARG A 116 -15.69 12.78 -9.43
CA ARG A 116 -15.03 13.49 -10.54
C ARG A 116 -14.98 15.00 -10.25
N ASP A 117 -13.89 15.66 -10.65
CA ASP A 117 -13.64 17.10 -10.50
C ASP A 117 -13.45 17.65 -9.08
N THR A 118 -13.16 16.80 -8.08
CA THR A 118 -12.86 17.28 -6.73
C THR A 118 -11.41 17.03 -6.35
N ASN A 119 -10.71 18.10 -5.93
CA ASN A 119 -9.48 18.02 -5.13
C ASN A 119 -9.76 17.45 -3.72
N LYS A 120 -10.89 16.79 -3.51
CA LYS A 120 -11.35 16.27 -2.23
C LYS A 120 -11.85 14.85 -2.42
N GLY A 121 -11.45 13.94 -1.54
CA GLY A 121 -11.92 12.56 -1.47
C GLY A 121 -12.54 12.27 -0.10
N SER A 122 -13.52 11.38 -0.05
CA SER A 122 -14.04 10.81 1.20
C SER A 122 -13.55 9.38 1.33
N PHE A 123 -13.15 8.99 2.53
CA PHE A 123 -12.54 7.70 2.80
C PHE A 123 -13.25 7.07 3.99
N THR A 124 -13.43 5.75 3.94
CA THR A 124 -13.73 4.95 5.12
C THR A 124 -12.62 3.93 5.29
N VAL A 125 -11.93 3.95 6.44
CA VAL A 125 -10.86 3.01 6.78
C VAL A 125 -11.20 2.38 8.13
N ASP A 126 -11.35 1.07 8.19
CA ASP A 126 -11.72 0.32 9.40
C ASP A 126 -12.96 0.88 10.14
N SER A 127 -13.91 1.42 9.37
CA SER A 127 -15.13 2.13 9.85
C SER A 127 -14.93 3.58 10.30
N GLU A 128 -13.72 4.11 10.27
CA GLU A 128 -13.45 5.54 10.43
C GLU A 128 -13.70 6.28 9.11
N SER A 129 -14.69 7.17 9.09
CA SER A 129 -15.02 7.97 7.91
C SER A 129 -14.50 9.39 8.03
N PHE A 130 -13.78 9.86 7.01
CA PHE A 130 -13.21 11.21 6.96
C PHE A 130 -13.13 11.72 5.52
N SER A 131 -12.73 12.98 5.34
CA SER A 131 -12.49 13.56 4.02
C SER A 131 -11.18 14.31 4.00
N LEU A 132 -10.46 14.19 2.90
CA LEU A 132 -9.16 14.82 2.68
C LEU A 132 -9.20 15.64 1.40
N ASN A 133 -8.58 16.81 1.43
CA ASN A 133 -8.15 17.47 0.21
C ASN A 133 -6.87 16.82 -0.33
N LYS A 134 -6.59 16.99 -1.62
CA LYS A 134 -5.36 16.52 -2.26
C LYS A 134 -4.15 17.10 -1.50
N GLY A 135 -3.23 16.23 -1.11
CA GLY A 135 -2.03 16.54 -0.32
C GLY A 135 -2.24 16.48 1.19
N GLU A 136 -3.47 16.26 1.68
CA GLU A 136 -3.73 16.15 3.11
C GLU A 136 -3.57 14.71 3.62
N THR A 137 -3.22 14.61 4.91
CA THR A 137 -3.05 13.36 5.64
C THR A 137 -4.01 13.32 6.82
N ASN A 138 -4.63 12.17 7.05
CA ASN A 138 -5.33 11.86 8.30
C ASN A 138 -4.58 10.77 9.05
N GLU A 139 -4.48 10.90 10.38
CA GLU A 139 -4.01 9.84 11.28
C GLU A 139 -5.23 9.08 11.83
N LEU A 140 -5.17 7.75 11.74
CA LEU A 140 -6.21 6.84 12.20
C LEU A 140 -6.03 6.54 13.69
N SER A 141 -7.04 5.95 14.31
CA SER A 141 -7.02 5.63 15.75
C SER A 141 -5.90 4.68 16.18
N ASP A 142 -5.37 3.87 15.26
CA ASP A 142 -4.26 2.95 15.50
C ASP A 142 -2.88 3.56 15.22
N GLY A 143 -2.81 4.85 14.86
CA GLY A 143 -1.58 5.55 14.50
C GLY A 143 -1.15 5.40 13.04
N SER A 144 -1.85 4.57 12.25
CA SER A 144 -1.64 4.49 10.81
C SER A 144 -2.08 5.79 10.13
N LYS A 145 -1.49 6.14 8.99
CA LYS A 145 -1.78 7.39 8.27
C LYS A 145 -2.26 7.13 6.86
N ILE A 146 -3.25 7.91 6.44
CA ILE A 146 -3.75 7.93 5.06
C ILE A 146 -3.49 9.30 4.47
N THR A 147 -2.80 9.36 3.33
CA THR A 147 -2.57 10.60 2.57
C THR A 147 -3.28 10.51 1.22
N TYR A 148 -4.04 11.54 0.86
CA TYR A 148 -4.65 11.62 -0.47
C TYR A 148 -3.69 12.31 -1.45
N LEU A 149 -3.00 11.54 -2.27
CA LEU A 149 -1.92 12.06 -3.11
C LEU A 149 -2.44 12.76 -4.37
N GLU A 150 -3.34 12.10 -5.10
CA GLU A 150 -3.82 12.59 -6.39
C GLU A 150 -5.29 12.27 -6.57
N GLY A 151 -6.05 13.24 -7.09
CA GLY A 151 -7.43 12.99 -7.50
C GLY A 151 -7.54 12.44 -8.90
N LEU A 152 -8.78 12.27 -9.35
CA LEU A 152 -9.04 11.85 -10.72
C LEU A 152 -8.38 12.81 -11.71
N SER A 153 -7.63 12.27 -12.66
CA SER A 153 -7.11 13.04 -13.78
C SER A 153 -7.37 12.32 -15.10
N GLN A 154 -7.60 13.09 -16.16
CA GLN A 154 -7.69 12.59 -17.52
C GLN A 154 -6.47 13.08 -18.29
N ASP A 155 -5.75 12.16 -18.93
CA ASP A 155 -4.64 12.55 -19.79
C ASP A 155 -5.13 13.04 -21.18
N PHE A 156 -4.24 13.67 -21.92
CA PHE A 156 -4.52 14.20 -23.26
C PHE A 156 -4.88 13.12 -24.29
N ALA A 157 -4.54 11.85 -24.03
CA ALA A 157 -4.90 10.70 -24.86
C ALA A 157 -6.27 10.11 -24.50
N GLY A 158 -6.93 10.66 -23.47
CA GLY A 158 -8.24 10.26 -22.98
C GLY A 158 -8.20 9.13 -21.96
N GLY A 159 -7.02 8.73 -21.46
CA GLY A 159 -6.87 7.81 -20.35
C GLY A 159 -7.35 8.44 -19.03
N LEU A 160 -8.10 7.69 -18.23
CA LEU A 160 -8.54 8.12 -16.90
C LEU A 160 -7.65 7.48 -15.84
N HIS A 161 -6.88 8.32 -15.17
CA HIS A 161 -6.10 7.99 -13.99
C HIS A 161 -6.99 8.22 -12.78
N GLY A 162 -7.23 7.16 -12.03
CA GLY A 162 -7.97 7.22 -10.80
C GLY A 162 -7.17 7.88 -9.69
N ALA A 163 -7.84 8.03 -8.56
CA ALA A 163 -7.20 8.57 -7.38
C ALA A 163 -6.00 7.73 -6.93
N LYS A 164 -5.09 8.41 -6.24
CA LYS A 164 -3.90 7.84 -5.63
C LYS A 164 -3.86 8.19 -4.15
N LEU A 165 -3.53 7.23 -3.31
CA LEU A 165 -3.41 7.39 -1.87
C LEU A 165 -2.18 6.68 -1.34
N ASP A 166 -1.63 7.19 -0.24
CA ASP A 166 -0.61 6.50 0.55
C ASP A 166 -1.24 6.02 1.85
N LEU A 167 -0.95 4.77 2.21
CA LEU A 167 -1.16 4.21 3.54
C LEU A 167 0.20 3.99 4.21
N GLU A 168 0.40 4.56 5.39
CA GLU A 168 1.55 4.27 6.25
C GLU A 168 1.04 3.55 7.51
N CYS A 169 1.42 2.28 7.65
CA CYS A 169 1.03 1.44 8.78
C CYS A 169 1.93 1.66 10.00
N HIS A 170 1.33 1.72 11.20
CA HIS A 170 2.07 1.80 12.47
C HIS A 170 1.76 0.61 13.40
#